data_AF-A0A378LPE3-F1
#
_entry.id   AF-A0A378LPE3-F1
#
_cell.length_a   1.000
_cell.length_b   1.000
_cell.length_c   1.000
_cell.angle_alpha   90.00
_cell.angle_beta   90.00
_cell.angle_gamma   90.00
#
_symmetry.space_group_name_H-M   'P 1'
#
loop_
_entity.id
_entity.type
_entity.pdbx_description
1 polymer ?
#
loop_
_entity_poly.entity_id
_entity_poly.type
_entity_poly.pdbx_seq_one_letter_code
_entity_poly.pdbx_strand_id
1 'polypeptide(L)'
;MQDKNEKQTLENQKAIYGTLGFLSTSLALYGLLRKGNYRVAFLLYQKTGGGGLNLYKEQANGNLQRRFAIDYHPFWDHKNKEYAWKLHYHRGESSNQMKKHRPYQGGW
;
A
#
# COMPACT_ATOMS: atom_id res chain seq x y z
N MET A 1 -27.24 10.19 25.99
CA MET A 1 -27.32 10.73 24.62
C MET A 1 -25.97 11.34 24.30
N GLN A 2 -25.15 10.77 23.41
CA GLN A 2 -23.93 11.44 22.95
C GLN A 2 -24.32 12.67 22.15
N ASP A 3 -23.79 13.82 22.54
CA ASP A 3 -24.18 15.13 22.04
C ASP A 3 -23.79 15.28 20.57
N LYS A 4 -24.69 15.82 19.74
CA LYS A 4 -24.46 15.92 18.27
C LYS A 4 -23.20 16.73 17.94
N ASN A 5 -22.87 17.70 18.80
CA ASN A 5 -21.67 18.50 18.71
C ASN A 5 -20.39 17.67 18.85
N GLU A 6 -20.35 16.71 19.78
CA GLU A 6 -19.18 15.88 20.04
C GLU A 6 -18.86 14.94 18.86
N LYS A 7 -19.90 14.39 18.22
CA LYS A 7 -19.75 13.59 17.00
C LYS A 7 -19.22 14.41 15.84
N GLN A 8 -19.71 15.65 15.68
CA GLN A 8 -19.27 16.54 14.61
C GLN A 8 -17.80 16.97 14.78
N THR A 9 -17.37 17.21 16.03
CA THR A 9 -15.96 17.50 16.33
C THR A 9 -15.04 16.31 16.02
N LEU A 10 -15.47 15.08 16.35
CA LEU A 10 -14.69 13.87 16.07
C LEU A 10 -14.52 13.62 14.57
N GLU A 11 -15.58 13.78 13.77
CA GLU A 11 -15.50 13.61 12.31
C GLU A 11 -14.61 14.67 11.66
N ASN A 12 -14.68 15.92 12.13
CA ASN A 12 -13.78 16.98 11.66
C ASN A 12 -12.31 16.68 12.00
N GLN A 13 -12.03 16.17 13.20
CA GLN A 13 -10.68 15.76 13.58
C GLN A 13 -10.17 14.63 12.69
N LYS A 14 -10.98 13.59 12.42
CA LYS A 14 -10.62 12.51 11.50
C LYS A 14 -10.30 13.05 10.10
N ALA A 15 -11.13 13.97 9.59
CA ALA A 15 -10.90 14.60 8.30
C ALA A 15 -9.57 15.37 8.27
N ILE A 16 -9.30 16.21 9.28
CA ILE A 16 -8.05 16.97 9.40
C ILE A 16 -6.83 16.04 9.48
N TYR A 17 -6.86 15.01 10.33
CA TYR A 17 -5.76 14.05 10.43
C TYR A 17 -5.58 13.25 9.14
N GLY A 18 -6.67 12.88 8.47
CA GLY A 18 -6.64 12.25 7.16
C GLY A 18 -5.97 13.14 6.11
N THR A 19 -6.36 14.41 6.03
CA THR A 19 -5.77 15.39 5.11
C THR A 19 -4.29 15.62 5.40
N LEU A 20 -3.91 15.83 6.66
CA LEU A 20 -2.52 16.01 7.05
C LEU A 20 -1.66 14.77 6.77
N GLY A 21 -2.21 13.58 7.05
CA GLY A 21 -1.55 12.31 6.74
C GLY A 21 -1.33 12.13 5.24
N PHE A 22 -2.34 12.46 4.42
CA PHE A 22 -2.22 12.42 2.97
C PHE A 22 -1.15 13.39 2.46
N LEU A 23 -1.25 14.68 2.83
CA LEU A 23 -0.32 15.71 2.35
C LEU A 23 1.13 15.43 2.77
N SER A 24 1.36 15.07 4.02
CA SER A 24 2.70 14.75 4.51
C SER A 24 3.30 13.55 3.77
N THR A 25 2.51 12.50 3.56
CA THR A 25 2.93 11.31 2.80
C THR A 25 3.23 11.65 1.33
N SER A 26 2.37 12.45 0.69
CA SER A 26 2.57 12.88 -0.70
C SER A 26 3.84 13.70 -0.87
N LEU A 27 4.12 14.64 0.03
CA LEU A 27 5.33 15.45 0.01
C LEU A 27 6.59 14.60 0.25
N ALA A 28 6.55 13.68 1.22
CA ALA A 28 7.65 12.77 1.47
C ALA A 28 7.94 11.89 0.25
N LEU A 29 6.90 11.33 -0.38
CA LEU A 29 7.04 10.51 -1.58
C LEU A 29 7.61 11.32 -2.75
N TYR A 30 7.11 12.53 -2.97
CA TYR A 30 7.63 13.44 -3.99
C TYR A 30 9.13 13.73 -3.77
N GLY A 31 9.54 14.02 -2.54
CA GLY A 31 10.95 14.26 -2.21
C GLY A 31 11.84 13.06 -2.52
N LEU A 32 11.38 11.84 -2.20
CA LEU A 32 12.09 10.59 -2.51
C LEU A 32 12.23 10.38 -4.02
N LEU A 33 11.17 10.64 -4.79
CA LEU A 33 11.19 10.54 -6.24
C LEU A 33 12.09 11.59 -6.90
N ARG A 34 12.04 12.84 -6.42
CA ARG A 34 12.84 13.97 -6.92
C ARG A 34 14.34 13.75 -6.73
N LYS A 35 14.76 13.15 -5.60
CA LYS A 35 16.16 12.80 -5.34
C LYS A 35 16.72 11.76 -6.32
N GLY A 36 15.83 11.04 -7.02
CA GLY A 36 16.18 10.12 -8.11
C GLY A 36 16.60 8.73 -7.66
N ASN A 37 16.69 8.45 -6.36
CA ASN A 37 17.05 7.13 -5.83
C ASN A 37 15.83 6.25 -5.52
N TYR A 38 14.61 6.77 -5.68
CA TYR A 38 13.38 5.99 -5.60
C TYR A 38 12.58 6.10 -6.89
N ARG A 39 11.88 5.01 -7.23
CA ARG A 39 10.93 4.93 -8.35
C ARG A 39 9.62 4.36 -7.85
N VAL A 40 8.52 4.82 -8.43
CA VAL A 40 7.18 4.27 -8.19
C VAL A 40 6.64 3.75 -9.51
N ALA A 41 6.04 2.58 -9.49
CA ALA A 41 5.35 2.01 -10.64
C ALA A 41 3.97 1.49 -10.24
N PHE A 42 2.98 1.77 -11.06
CA PHE A 42 1.69 1.09 -11.01
C PHE A 42 1.71 -0.05 -12.01
N LEU A 43 1.51 -1.28 -11.52
CA LEU A 43 1.60 -2.50 -12.32
C LEU A 43 0.23 -3.13 -12.45
N LEU A 44 -0.12 -3.58 -13.65
CA LEU A 44 -1.32 -4.36 -13.94
C LEU A 44 -0.93 -5.83 -14.13
N TYR A 45 -1.63 -6.74 -13.46
CA TYR A 45 -1.30 -8.16 -13.48
C TYR A 45 -2.17 -8.90 -14.50
N GLN A 46 -1.65 -9.09 -15.71
CA GLN A 46 -2.41 -9.73 -16.78
C GLN A 46 -2.85 -11.16 -16.47
N LYS A 47 -2.04 -11.93 -15.74
CA LYS A 47 -2.30 -13.36 -15.47
C LYS A 47 -3.34 -13.58 -14.37
N THR A 48 -3.21 -12.86 -13.27
CA THR A 48 -4.11 -13.01 -12.10
C THR A 48 -5.26 -12.03 -12.15
N GLY A 49 -5.20 -11.00 -12.99
CA GLY A 49 -6.05 -9.81 -12.86
C GLY A 49 -5.58 -8.90 -11.72
N GLY A 50 -6.10 -7.67 -11.72
CA GLY A 50 -5.80 -6.67 -10.69
C GLY A 50 -4.52 -5.89 -10.96
N GLY A 51 -3.96 -5.31 -9.90
CA GLY A 51 -2.77 -4.49 -10.00
C GLY A 51 -2.26 -4.01 -8.64
N GLY A 52 -1.18 -3.25 -8.67
CA GLY A 52 -0.53 -2.78 -7.45
C GLY A 52 0.44 -1.64 -7.64
N LEU A 53 0.57 -0.83 -6.60
CA LEU A 53 1.52 0.26 -6.50
C LEU A 53 2.81 -0.24 -5.87
N ASN A 54 3.93 -0.09 -6.56
CA ASN A 54 5.23 -0.63 -6.14
C ASN A 54 6.23 0.53 -5.96
N LEU A 55 6.93 0.54 -4.83
CA LEU A 55 8.02 1.47 -4.52
C LEU A 55 9.35 0.74 -4.61
N TYR A 56 10.25 1.27 -5.43
CA TYR A 56 11.59 0.76 -5.67
C TYR A 56 12.63 1.75 -5.19
N LYS A 57 13.75 1.22 -4.70
CA LYS A 57 14.97 1.97 -4.41
C LYS A 57 16.05 1.54 -5.39
N GLU A 58 16.60 2.49 -6.11
CA GLU A 58 17.76 2.29 -6.98
C GLU A 58 18.98 1.94 -6.12
N GLN A 59 19.66 0.86 -6.48
CA GLN A 59 20.87 0.38 -5.84
C GLN A 59 22.10 0.98 -6.55
N ALA A 60 23.28 0.93 -5.91
CA ALA A 60 24.52 1.48 -6.48
C ALA A 60 24.91 0.88 -7.83
N ASN A 61 24.45 -0.35 -8.12
CA ASN A 61 24.65 -1.03 -9.41
C ASN A 61 23.56 -0.72 -10.45
N GLY A 62 22.71 0.29 -10.20
CA GLY A 62 21.60 0.69 -11.09
C GLY A 62 20.35 -0.19 -11.00
N ASN A 63 20.38 -1.30 -10.24
CA ASN A 63 19.23 -2.18 -10.12
C ASN A 63 18.13 -1.58 -9.23
N LEU A 64 16.87 -1.80 -9.60
CA LEU A 64 15.72 -1.39 -8.81
C LEU A 64 15.34 -2.48 -7.81
N GLN A 65 15.53 -2.20 -6.52
CA GLN A 65 15.08 -3.10 -5.46
C GLN A 65 13.73 -2.65 -4.92
N ARG A 66 12.71 -3.50 -5.05
CA ARG A 66 11.38 -3.24 -4.47
C ARG A 66 11.46 -3.21 -2.94
N ARG A 67 10.96 -2.15 -2.32
CA ARG A 67 10.95 -1.96 -0.85
C ARG A 67 9.56 -2.05 -0.25
N PHE A 68 8.54 -1.72 -1.05
CA PHE A 68 7.16 -1.75 -0.62
C PHE A 68 6.24 -1.99 -1.83
N ALA A 69 5.11 -2.64 -1.60
CA ALA A 69 4.04 -2.71 -2.57
C ALA A 69 2.68 -2.79 -1.88
N ILE A 70 1.65 -2.24 -2.52
CA ILE A 70 0.24 -2.45 -2.17
C ILE A 70 -0.42 -3.03 -3.41
N ASP A 71 -0.97 -4.23 -3.27
CA ASP A 71 -1.47 -5.03 -4.37
C ASP A 71 -2.92 -5.44 -4.09
N TYR A 72 -3.76 -5.38 -5.12
CA TYR A 72 -5.15 -5.82 -5.10
C TYR A 72 -5.39 -6.75 -6.28
N HIS A 73 -5.52 -8.04 -5.99
CA HIS A 73 -5.73 -9.08 -6.98
C HIS A 73 -6.43 -10.29 -6.35
N PRO A 74 -7.05 -11.18 -7.15
CA PRO A 74 -7.70 -12.36 -6.62
C PRO A 74 -6.69 -13.36 -6.08
N PHE A 75 -7.10 -14.06 -5.01
CA PHE A 75 -6.46 -15.24 -4.45
C PHE A 75 -7.46 -16.39 -4.44
N TRP A 76 -6.98 -17.61 -4.61
CA TRP A 76 -7.80 -18.79 -4.44
C TRP A 76 -8.15 -18.98 -2.95
N ASP A 77 -9.44 -18.96 -2.63
CA ASP A 77 -9.96 -19.26 -1.30
C ASP A 77 -10.20 -20.77 -1.18
N HIS A 78 -9.34 -21.44 -0.41
CA HIS A 78 -9.44 -22.89 -0.21
C HIS A 78 -10.66 -23.33 0.58
N LYS A 79 -11.27 -22.44 1.37
CA LYS A 79 -12.47 -22.71 2.18
C LYS A 79 -13.73 -22.66 1.32
N ASN A 80 -13.89 -21.58 0.56
CA ASN A 80 -15.08 -21.33 -0.25
C ASN A 80 -14.97 -21.89 -1.68
N LYS A 81 -13.77 -22.37 -2.08
CA LYS A 81 -13.48 -22.91 -3.43
C LYS A 81 -13.75 -21.91 -4.55
N GLU A 82 -13.43 -20.64 -4.31
CA GLU A 82 -13.63 -19.55 -5.25
C GLU A 82 -12.46 -18.55 -5.24
N TYR A 83 -12.40 -17.67 -6.24
CA TYR A 83 -11.45 -16.57 -6.23
C TYR A 83 -12.01 -15.37 -5.47
N ALA A 84 -11.30 -14.96 -4.42
CA ALA A 84 -11.64 -13.78 -3.64
C ALA A 84 -10.61 -12.67 -3.89
N TRP A 85 -11.08 -11.46 -4.19
CA TRP A 85 -10.22 -10.28 -4.31
C TRP A 85 -9.70 -9.85 -2.94
N LYS A 86 -8.37 -9.76 -2.80
CA LYS A 86 -7.75 -9.41 -1.51
C LYS A 86 -6.77 -8.25 -1.68
N LEU A 87 -6.94 -7.23 -0.83
CA LEU A 87 -5.98 -6.15 -0.67
C LEU A 87 -4.90 -6.58 0.31
N HIS A 88 -3.64 -6.44 -0.10
CA HIS A 88 -2.51 -6.78 0.72
C HIS A 88 -1.29 -5.93 0.38
N TYR A 89 -0.27 -6.04 1.22
CA TYR A 89 0.96 -5.30 1.04
C TYR A 89 2.18 -6.19 1.20
N HIS A 90 3.28 -5.73 0.61
CA HIS A 90 4.60 -6.33 0.72
C HIS A 90 5.55 -5.29 1.31
N ARG A 91 6.38 -5.71 2.27
CA ARG A 91 7.45 -4.87 2.82
C ARG A 91 8.66 -5.71 3.20
N GLY A 92 9.84 -5.12 3.13
CA GLY A 92 11.06 -5.75 3.62
C GLY A 92 12.33 -5.31 2.92
N GLU A 93 13.44 -5.74 3.48
CA GLU A 93 14.78 -5.43 2.99
C GLU A 93 15.34 -6.50 2.05
N SER A 94 14.84 -7.74 2.17
CA SER A 94 15.25 -8.87 1.34
C SER A 94 14.13 -9.34 0.41
N SER A 95 14.52 -9.99 -0.69
CA SER A 95 13.59 -10.61 -1.64
C SER A 95 12.63 -11.58 -0.94
N ASN A 96 13.09 -12.30 0.09
CA ASN A 96 12.25 -13.22 0.85
C ASN A 96 11.17 -12.50 1.67
N GLN A 97 11.49 -11.36 2.28
CA GLN A 97 10.50 -10.56 2.99
C GLN A 97 9.50 -9.89 2.03
N MET A 98 9.96 -9.51 0.84
CA MET A 98 9.16 -8.92 -0.23
C MET A 98 8.25 -9.91 -0.97
N LYS A 99 8.38 -11.22 -0.71
CA LYS A 99 7.45 -12.27 -1.20
C LYS A 99 6.29 -12.54 -0.24
N LYS A 100 6.36 -12.06 1.00
CA LYS A 100 5.34 -12.33 2.03
C LYS A 100 4.14 -11.40 1.83
N HIS A 101 3.01 -12.00 1.44
CA HIS A 101 1.71 -11.34 1.43
C HIS A 101 1.28 -10.99 2.86
N ARG A 102 0.96 -9.73 3.13
CA ARG A 102 0.48 -9.28 4.45
C ARG A 102 -0.91 -8.68 4.29
N PRO A 103 -1.92 -9.20 5.01
CA PRO A 103 -3.30 -8.80 4.77
C PRO A 103 -3.52 -7.44 5.41
N TYR A 104 -4.26 -6.56 4.73
CA TYR A 104 -4.54 -5.23 5.28
C TYR A 104 -5.47 -5.28 6.50
N GLN A 105 -6.44 -6.21 6.51
CA GLN A 105 -7.47 -6.33 7.54
C GLN A 105 -7.19 -7.41 8.61
N GLY A 106 -6.01 -8.04 8.58
CA GLY A 106 -5.69 -9.21 9.43
C GLY A 106 -6.33 -10.51 8.91
N GLY A 107 -5.68 -11.65 9.17
CA GLY A 107 -6.10 -12.98 8.67
C GLY A 107 -5.79 -13.23 7.18
N TRP A 108 -5.46 -14.47 6.83
CA TRP A 108 -5.23 -14.91 5.45
C TRP A 108 -5.99 -16.18 5.12
#